data_AF-A0A0W0YA89-F1
#
_entry.id   AF-A0A0W0YA89-F1
#
_cell.length_a   1.000
_cell.length_b   1.000
_cell.length_c   1.000
_cell.angle_alpha   90.00
_cell.angle_beta   90.00
_cell.angle_gamma   90.00
#
_symmetry.space_group_name_H-M   'P 1'
#
loop_
_entity.id
_entity.type
_entity.pdbx_description
1 polymer ?
#
loop_
_entity_poly.entity_id
_entity_poly.type
_entity_poly.pdbx_seq_one_letter_code
_entity_poly.pdbx_strand_id
1 'polypeptide(L)'
;MVQATFFTQRDVPSIKNDLKTYYIPIVEIIDNMQQVSTWNYARNPLVSRMFYTSTDDLFAQEGREAERTTVFCYMVMLNATQIATLNKSKSVGKGHLMALNFMPKDILSCIKISGNECSEVVNPFYQTSESVSFESPLIAPCA
;
A
#
# COMPACT_ATOMS: atom_id res chain seq x y z
N MET A 1 11.94 -50.12 9.65
CA MET A 1 11.99 -48.69 10.03
C MET A 1 11.73 -47.88 8.78
N VAL A 2 10.70 -47.04 8.81
CA VAL A 2 10.11 -46.36 7.66
C VAL A 2 10.88 -45.09 7.31
N GLN A 3 11.01 -44.87 6.00
CA GLN A 3 11.52 -43.70 5.29
C GLN A 3 11.30 -42.33 5.95
N ALA A 4 12.33 -41.48 5.86
CA ALA A 4 12.14 -40.04 5.76
C ALA A 4 12.81 -39.55 4.48
N THR A 5 11.99 -39.21 3.49
CA THR A 5 12.36 -38.38 2.34
C THR A 5 11.50 -37.12 2.43
N PHE A 6 11.97 -36.03 1.79
CA PHE A 6 11.35 -34.70 1.61
C PHE A 6 11.59 -33.72 2.78
N PHE A 7 12.10 -32.51 2.57
CA PHE A 7 11.90 -31.60 1.43
C PHE A 7 13.21 -30.97 0.94
N THR A 8 13.49 -31.06 -0.36
CA THR A 8 14.34 -30.10 -1.06
C THR A 8 13.58 -28.78 -1.11
N GLN A 9 14.06 -27.80 -0.35
CA GLN A 9 13.65 -26.40 -0.48
C GLN A 9 13.94 -25.99 -1.92
N ARG A 10 12.91 -25.92 -2.76
CA ARG A 10 13.04 -25.29 -4.07
C ARG A 10 13.30 -23.83 -3.78
N ASP A 11 14.49 -23.36 -4.08
CA ASP A 11 14.78 -21.94 -4.27
C ASP A 11 13.78 -21.43 -5.31
N VAL A 12 12.71 -20.80 -4.82
CA VAL A 12 11.84 -20.00 -5.66
C VAL A 12 12.70 -18.81 -6.09
N PRO A 13 12.88 -18.57 -7.41
CA PRO A 13 13.65 -17.43 -7.85
C PRO A 13 13.03 -16.17 -7.24
N SER A 14 13.83 -15.45 -6.44
CA SER A 14 13.49 -14.11 -5.98
C SER A 14 13.33 -13.24 -7.22
N ILE A 15 12.10 -13.10 -7.69
CA ILE A 15 11.73 -12.01 -8.58
C ILE A 15 11.93 -10.76 -7.74
N LYS A 16 13.12 -10.15 -7.86
CA LYS A 16 13.34 -8.76 -7.46
C LYS A 16 12.40 -7.90 -8.31
N ASN A 17 11.15 -7.80 -7.89
CA ASN A 17 10.27 -6.77 -8.38
C ASN A 17 10.73 -5.49 -7.68
N ASP A 18 11.38 -4.59 -8.42
CA ASP A 18 11.78 -3.22 -8.04
C ASP A 18 10.57 -2.31 -7.74
N LEU A 19 9.44 -2.89 -7.32
CA LEU A 19 8.24 -2.18 -6.94
C LEU A 19 8.44 -1.57 -5.56
N LYS A 20 8.89 -0.32 -5.56
CA LYS A 20 9.03 0.47 -4.34
C LYS A 20 7.66 0.98 -3.88
N THR A 21 7.33 0.73 -2.62
CA THR A 21 6.13 1.22 -1.96
C THR A 21 6.31 2.67 -1.51
N TYR A 22 5.21 3.42 -1.54
CA TYR A 22 5.15 4.79 -1.08
C TYR A 22 3.89 5.00 -0.24
N TYR A 23 3.97 5.99 0.65
CA TYR A 23 2.90 6.34 1.57
C TYR A 23 2.35 7.72 1.26
N ILE A 24 1.04 7.83 1.11
CA ILE A 24 0.33 9.07 0.82
C ILE A 24 -0.57 9.40 2.01
N PRO A 25 -0.39 10.53 2.72
CA PRO A 25 -1.24 10.87 3.83
C PRO A 25 -2.68 11.12 3.37
N ILE A 26 -3.63 10.72 4.20
CA ILE A 26 -5.06 11.01 4.06
C ILE A 26 -5.36 12.17 5.00
N VAL A 27 -5.89 13.26 4.45
CA VAL A 27 -6.17 14.49 5.22
C VAL A 27 -7.58 14.47 5.81
N GLU A 28 -8.44 13.62 5.26
CA GLU A 28 -9.80 13.39 5.70
C GLU A 28 -9.84 12.63 7.03
N ILE A 29 -10.86 12.94 7.84
CA ILE A 29 -11.13 12.22 9.09
C ILE A 29 -11.74 10.85 8.72
N ILE A 30 -11.10 9.78 9.18
CA ILE A 30 -11.54 8.41 8.92
C ILE A 30 -12.06 7.80 10.24
N ASP A 31 -13.37 7.57 10.30
CA ASP A 31 -13.99 6.83 11.40
C ASP A 31 -13.86 5.31 11.22
N ASN A 32 -13.88 4.84 9.96
CA ASN A 32 -13.77 3.43 9.61
C ASN A 32 -12.94 3.23 8.32
N MET A 33 -11.77 2.59 8.45
CA MET A 33 -10.89 2.30 7.31
C MET A 33 -11.47 1.29 6.31
N GLN A 34 -12.49 0.51 6.69
CA GLN A 34 -13.13 -0.46 5.80
C GLN A 34 -14.23 0.16 4.93
N GLN A 35 -14.61 1.41 5.17
CA GLN A 35 -15.67 2.06 4.41
C GLN A 35 -15.27 2.26 2.95
N VAL A 36 -16.21 2.02 2.02
CA VAL A 36 -15.95 2.11 0.57
C VAL A 36 -15.48 3.51 0.15
N SER A 37 -16.02 4.56 0.78
CA SER A 37 -15.62 5.95 0.52
C SER A 37 -14.14 6.20 0.84
N THR A 38 -13.58 5.50 1.83
CA THR A 38 -12.18 5.63 2.25
C THR A 38 -11.23 5.30 1.11
N TRP A 39 -11.61 4.53 0.09
CA TRP A 39 -10.71 4.22 -1.04
C TRP A 39 -10.75 5.28 -2.16
N ASN A 40 -11.60 6.29 -2.03
CA ASN A 40 -11.81 7.30 -3.07
C ASN A 40 -11.15 8.67 -2.78
N TYR A 41 -10.56 8.92 -1.60
CA TYR A 41 -9.97 10.24 -1.31
C TYR A 41 -8.72 10.54 -2.16
N ALA A 42 -7.99 9.52 -2.62
CA ALA A 42 -6.91 9.70 -3.57
C ALA A 42 -7.37 9.98 -5.02
N ARG A 43 -8.68 9.93 -5.29
CA ARG A 43 -9.27 10.10 -6.63
C ARG A 43 -9.42 11.59 -6.99
N ASN A 44 -8.30 12.28 -7.19
CA ASN A 44 -8.32 13.62 -7.78
C ASN A 44 -6.99 13.93 -8.47
N PRO A 45 -6.94 14.02 -9.82
CA PRO A 45 -5.71 14.33 -10.56
C PRO A 45 -5.20 15.76 -10.36
N LEU A 46 -6.05 16.69 -9.93
CA LEU A 46 -5.70 18.11 -9.80
C LEU A 46 -5.10 18.46 -8.45
N VAL A 47 -5.00 17.50 -7.53
CA VAL A 47 -4.46 17.69 -6.20
C VAL A 47 -3.05 17.11 -6.14
N SER A 48 -2.08 17.96 -5.82
CA SER A 48 -0.73 17.52 -5.47
C SER A 48 -0.74 16.89 -4.09
N ARG A 49 -0.10 15.73 -3.95
CA ARG A 49 -0.04 14.96 -2.71
C ARG A 49 1.40 14.76 -2.30
N MET A 50 1.60 14.64 -0.99
CA MET A 50 2.88 14.26 -0.42
C MET A 50 3.09 12.75 -0.54
N PHE A 51 4.30 12.35 -0.93
CA PHE A 51 4.73 10.96 -1.01
C PHE A 51 5.91 10.75 -0.09
N TYR A 52 5.78 9.76 0.78
CA TYR A 52 6.82 9.35 1.72
C TYR A 52 7.31 7.95 1.39
N THR A 53 8.57 7.67 1.73
CA THR A 53 9.17 6.34 1.52
C THR A 53 9.11 5.45 2.77
N SER A 54 8.72 6.01 3.91
CA SER A 54 8.52 5.30 5.17
C SER A 54 7.36 5.91 5.95
N THR A 55 6.70 5.09 6.80
CA THR A 55 5.68 5.56 7.74
C THR A 55 6.25 6.45 8.83
N ASP A 56 7.53 6.25 9.20
CA ASP A 56 8.23 7.06 10.20
C ASP A 56 8.45 8.49 9.72
N ASP A 57 8.86 8.66 8.46
CA ASP A 57 9.03 9.98 7.87
C ASP A 57 7.70 10.70 7.72
N LEU A 58 6.66 9.96 7.31
CA LEU A 58 5.30 10.47 7.23
C LEU A 58 4.81 10.94 8.60
N PHE A 59 4.92 10.11 9.64
CA PHE A 59 4.43 10.46 10.97
C PHE A 59 5.26 11.57 11.64
N ALA A 60 6.57 11.61 11.39
CA ALA A 60 7.42 12.71 11.86
C ALA A 60 6.96 14.06 11.29
N GLN A 61 6.56 14.10 10.01
CA GLN A 61 6.13 15.34 9.35
C GLN A 61 4.64 15.63 9.57
N GLU A 62 3.75 14.72 9.17
CA GLU A 62 2.29 14.93 9.21
C GLU A 62 1.68 14.73 10.62
N GLY A 63 2.37 13.98 11.48
CA GLY A 63 1.95 13.71 12.85
C GLY A 63 2.53 14.74 13.80
N ARG A 64 3.85 14.73 13.99
CA ARG A 64 4.51 15.56 15.01
C ARG A 64 4.50 17.05 14.68
N GLU A 65 4.79 17.46 13.45
CA GLU A 65 4.82 18.90 13.10
C GLU A 65 3.41 19.51 13.10
N ALA A 66 2.37 18.70 12.86
CA ALA A 66 0.98 19.14 12.89
C ALA A 66 0.28 18.87 14.25
N GLU A 67 1.04 18.46 15.27
CA GLU A 67 0.53 18.12 16.62
C GLU A 67 -0.61 17.08 16.61
N ARG A 68 -0.62 16.18 15.62
CA ARG A 68 -1.59 15.10 15.49
C ARG A 68 -1.08 13.84 16.19
N THR A 69 -1.95 13.26 17.01
CA THR A 69 -1.66 11.98 17.68
C THR A 69 -1.90 10.77 16.77
N THR A 70 -2.65 10.96 15.68
CA THR A 70 -3.00 9.92 14.71
C THR A 70 -2.91 10.46 13.29
N VAL A 71 -2.32 9.67 12.40
CA VAL A 71 -2.27 9.94 10.96
C VAL A 71 -2.77 8.72 10.20
N PHE A 72 -3.52 8.96 9.13
CA PHE A 72 -3.92 7.93 8.19
C PHE A 72 -3.16 8.09 6.88
N CYS A 73 -2.81 6.99 6.22
CA CYS A 73 -2.17 7.03 4.92
C CYS A 73 -2.57 5.85 4.05
N TYR A 74 -2.47 6.01 2.74
CA TYR A 74 -2.49 4.92 1.79
C TYR A 74 -1.08 4.38 1.56
N MET A 75 -0.98 3.07 1.41
CA MET A 75 0.18 2.42 0.82
C MET A 75 -0.10 2.19 -0.67
N VAL A 76 0.83 2.60 -1.54
CA VAL A 76 0.71 2.44 -3.01
C VAL A 76 2.01 1.95 -3.61
N MET A 77 1.93 1.28 -4.77
CA MET A 77 3.10 1.03 -5.62
C MET A 77 3.08 1.98 -6.81
N LEU A 78 4.25 2.51 -7.15
CA LEU A 78 4.42 3.36 -8.32
C LEU A 78 5.06 2.57 -9.45
N ASN A 79 4.55 2.75 -10.67
CA ASN A 79 5.20 2.23 -11.87
C ASN A 79 6.42 3.09 -12.27
N ALA A 80 7.22 2.60 -13.21
CA ALA A 80 8.44 3.28 -13.65
C ALA A 80 8.22 4.74 -14.10
N THR A 81 7.11 5.02 -14.80
CA THR A 81 6.78 6.38 -15.26
C THR A 81 6.43 7.30 -14.08
N GLN A 82 5.68 6.79 -13.11
CA GLN A 82 5.34 7.53 -11.89
C GLN A 82 6.59 7.81 -11.05
N ILE A 83 7.48 6.82 -10.90
CA ILE A 83 8.77 6.97 -10.21
C ILE A 83 9.64 8.02 -10.90
N ALA A 84 9.76 7.96 -12.23
CA ALA A 84 10.53 8.95 -12.99
C ALA A 84 9.99 10.38 -12.81
N THR A 85 8.68 10.52 -12.62
CA THR A 85 8.06 11.83 -12.36
C THR A 85 8.25 12.25 -10.90
N LEU A 86 8.16 11.33 -9.95
CA LEU A 86 8.45 11.58 -8.54
C LEU A 86 9.91 12.03 -8.34
N ASN A 87 10.86 11.42 -9.05
CA ASN A 87 12.28 11.79 -8.99
C ASN A 87 12.57 13.21 -9.53
N LYS A 88 11.67 13.75 -10.36
CA LYS A 88 11.74 15.14 -10.86
C LYS A 88 10.93 16.11 -9.98
N SER A 89 10.18 15.60 -9.02
CA SER A 89 9.30 16.39 -8.17
C SER A 89 10.07 17.16 -7.11
N LYS A 90 9.43 18.19 -6.55
CA LYS A 90 10.01 19.00 -5.49
C LYS A 90 9.98 18.21 -4.17
N SER A 91 11.15 18.04 -3.55
CA SER A 91 11.23 17.57 -2.16
C SER A 91 10.71 18.64 -1.21
N VAL A 92 9.85 18.25 -0.26
CA VAL A 92 9.27 19.11 0.77
C VAL A 92 9.39 18.38 2.11
N GLY A 93 10.33 18.84 2.94
CA GLY A 93 10.69 18.12 4.17
C GLY A 93 11.23 16.73 3.84
N LYS A 94 10.61 15.71 4.44
CA LYS A 94 10.92 14.29 4.26
C LYS A 94 10.16 13.61 3.13
N GLY A 95 9.26 14.33 2.45
CA GLY A 95 8.45 13.79 1.36
C GLY A 95 8.68 14.50 0.02
N HIS A 96 7.98 14.01 -0.99
CA HIS A 96 7.98 14.52 -2.35
C HIS A 96 6.57 14.99 -2.74
N LEU A 97 6.43 16.19 -3.29
CA LEU A 97 5.14 16.73 -3.67
C LEU A 97 4.87 16.50 -5.16
N MET A 98 3.83 15.72 -5.48
CA MET A 98 3.51 15.35 -6.86
C MET A 98 1.99 15.22 -7.08
N ALA A 99 1.49 15.58 -8.26
CA ALA A 99 0.12 15.32 -8.66
C ALA A 99 0.01 13.94 -9.33
N LEU A 100 -0.69 13.01 -8.67
CA LEU A 100 -1.07 11.71 -9.22
C LEU A 100 -2.52 11.41 -8.87
N ASN A 101 -3.18 10.73 -9.80
CA ASN A 101 -4.51 10.20 -9.61
C ASN A 101 -4.40 8.70 -9.29
N PHE A 102 -4.91 8.28 -8.15
CA PHE A 102 -5.05 6.86 -7.82
C PHE A 102 -6.52 6.50 -7.87
N MET A 103 -6.84 5.46 -8.63
CA MET A 103 -8.12 4.78 -8.49
C MET A 103 -8.06 3.88 -7.26
N PRO A 104 -9.22 3.51 -6.68
CA PRO A 104 -9.26 2.54 -5.58
C PRO A 104 -8.44 1.28 -5.86
N LYS A 105 -8.47 0.75 -7.09
CA LYS A 105 -7.72 -0.45 -7.48
C LYS A 105 -6.19 -0.31 -7.46
N ASP A 106 -5.67 0.91 -7.40
CA ASP A 106 -4.23 1.19 -7.40
C ASP A 106 -3.66 1.29 -5.96
N ILE A 107 -4.54 1.28 -4.94
CA ILE A 107 -4.20 1.41 -3.53
C ILE A 107 -4.03 0.01 -2.93
N LEU A 108 -2.93 -0.24 -2.22
CA LEU A 108 -2.68 -1.54 -1.57
C LEU A 108 -3.46 -1.67 -0.27
N SER A 109 -3.34 -0.66 0.59
CA SER A 109 -3.92 -0.69 1.93
C SER A 109 -4.08 0.73 2.48
N CYS A 110 -4.92 0.83 3.51
CA CYS A 110 -5.07 2.00 4.35
C CYS A 110 -4.44 1.70 5.71
N ILE A 111 -3.59 2.61 6.19
CA ILE A 111 -2.82 2.45 7.42
C ILE A 111 -3.18 3.58 8.37
N LYS A 112 -3.42 3.24 9.63
CA LYS A 112 -3.55 4.17 10.76
C LYS A 112 -2.27 4.07 11.60
N ILE A 113 -1.64 5.22 11.84
CA ILE A 113 -0.45 5.35 12.68
C ILE A 113 -0.83 6.21 13.89
N SER A 114 -0.70 5.65 15.09
CA SER A 114 -0.99 6.32 16.36
C SER A 114 0.21 6.16 17.31
N GLY A 115 1.14 7.10 17.29
CA GLY A 115 2.37 7.01 18.06
C GLY A 115 3.23 5.82 17.60
N ASN A 116 3.36 4.80 18.45
CA ASN A 116 4.11 3.58 18.14
C ASN A 116 3.22 2.44 17.62
N GLU A 117 1.90 2.65 17.55
CA GLU A 117 0.95 1.66 17.07
C GLU A 117 0.64 1.89 15.59
N CYS A 118 0.59 0.80 14.83
CA CYS A 118 0.24 0.81 13.42
C CYS A 118 -0.86 -0.24 13.17
N SER A 119 -1.92 0.15 12.49
CA SER A 119 -3.01 -0.75 12.08
C SER A 119 -3.23 -0.62 10.58
N GLU A 120 -3.22 -1.75 9.88
CA GLU A 120 -3.36 -1.81 8.42
C GLU A 120 -4.65 -2.53 8.03
N VAL A 121 -5.36 -1.96 7.07
CA VAL A 121 -6.51 -2.59 6.40
C VAL A 121 -6.16 -2.76 4.92
N VAL A 122 -6.06 -4.01 4.48
CA VAL A 122 -5.84 -4.35 3.06
C VAL A 122 -7.04 -3.91 2.24
N ASN A 123 -6.78 -3.31 1.08
CA ASN A 123 -7.82 -2.81 0.21
C ASN A 123 -8.57 -3.97 -0.49
N PRO A 124 -9.88 -4.13 -0.27
CA PRO A 124 -10.66 -5.19 -0.93
C PRO A 124 -10.82 -4.98 -2.43
N PHE A 125 -10.58 -3.77 -2.94
CA PHE A 125 -10.66 -3.44 -4.36
C PHE A 125 -9.31 -3.55 -5.07
N TYR A 126 -8.24 -3.87 -4.36
CA TYR A 126 -6.94 -4.02 -4.97
C TYR A 126 -6.94 -5.22 -5.91
N GLN A 127 -6.66 -4.96 -7.18
CA GLN A 127 -6.54 -6.00 -8.20
C GLN A 127 -5.11 -6.00 -8.69
N THR A 128 -4.32 -6.99 -8.26
CA THR A 128 -3.08 -7.31 -8.96
C THR A 128 -3.45 -7.74 -10.38
N SER A 129 -2.73 -7.25 -11.38
CA SER A 129 -2.84 -7.76 -12.76
C SER A 129 -2.51 -9.26 -12.85
N GLU A 130 -1.96 -9.83 -11.78
CA GLU A 130 -1.82 -11.26 -11.56
C GLU A 130 -3.03 -11.79 -10.77
N SER A 131 -4.15 -11.98 -11.47
CA SER A 131 -5.18 -12.90 -11.00
C SER A 131 -4.63 -14.32 -11.17
N VAL A 132 -4.01 -14.87 -10.12
CA VAL A 132 -3.90 -16.33 -10.01
C VAL A 132 -5.32 -16.82 -9.81
N SER A 133 -5.84 -17.51 -10.82
CA SER A 133 -7.09 -18.26 -10.72
C SER A 133 -7.04 -19.12 -9.46
N PHE A 134 -7.81 -18.77 -8.44
CA PHE A 134 -8.15 -19.74 -7.40
C PHE A 134 -9.05 -20.77 -8.07
N GLU A 135 -8.46 -21.84 -8.60
CA GLU A 135 -9.20 -23.08 -8.84
C GLU A 135 -9.70 -23.56 -7.48
N SER A 136 -11.00 -23.39 -7.23
CA SER A 136 -11.70 -24.13 -6.21
C SER A 136 -11.44 -25.62 -6.42
N PRO A 137 -10.96 -26.38 -5.41
CA PRO A 137 -11.03 -27.82 -5.49
C PRO A 137 -12.52 -28.19 -5.36
N LEU A 138 -13.12 -28.57 -6.48
CA LEU A 138 -14.38 -29.29 -6.50
C LEU A 138 -14.20 -30.54 -5.63
N ILE A 139 -14.81 -30.52 -4.45
CA ILE A 139 -14.99 -31.70 -3.62
C ILE A 139 -15.88 -32.65 -4.43
N ALA A 140 -15.30 -33.69 -5.00
CA ALA A 140 -16.05 -34.80 -5.55
C ALA A 140 -16.71 -35.58 -4.40
N PRO A 141 -17.97 -35.99 -4.51
CA PRO A 141 -18.58 -36.88 -3.53
C PRO A 141 -18.02 -38.29 -3.76
N CYS A 142 -17.45 -38.90 -2.71
CA CYS A 142 -17.15 -40.33 -2.75
C CYS A 142 -18.42 -41.12 -2.47
N ALA A 143 -18.63 -42.15 -3.30
CA ALA A 143 -19.73 -43.12 -3.28
C ALA A 143 -19.65 -44.09 -2.10
#